data_AF-A0A5K8A609-F1
#
_entry.id   AF-A0A5K8A609-F1
#
_cell.length_a   1.000
_cell.length_b   1.000
_cell.length_c   1.000
_cell.angle_alpha   90.00
_cell.angle_beta   90.00
_cell.angle_gamma   90.00
#
_symmetry.space_group_name_H-M   'P 1'
#
loop_
_entity.id
_entity.type
_entity.pdbx_description
1 polymer ?
#
loop_
_entity_poly.entity_id
_entity_poly.type
_entity_poly.pdbx_seq_one_letter_code
_entity_poly.pdbx_strand_id
1 'polypeptide(L)'
;MIGRVVNSSQLDLGIGVLEESAKLLALLKTEQVEAFDLDDLKLEFRLVDALNEEGVDQFAIIETVIEGKGLSAVGREICSRALDRLTTKRLITFHAHNRSLVRSVLASSPERMETTDVWDGPREFQRTCLELVTEHGSPSPKVIRAMVQASGFSLVYEVGKGLDTSTVDVVLSELNTLEAEEKYAGTIKTWVNGLQSKSEAIAQWLGGEARSISPLLLIALSEKMTPRWPPLASLHSEVLLGAVEQAAGLQSSAVTATLALVIGLQRGEKSGALIVARTFEEVHQKLIESALPWSAWQWLDSELPRDRWTLILNWDRAGRLRRGLVRAFVEHHDWDAKNLEATLYNPSTRNFVVSLCEQTSKGRRLLDRAGLR
;
A
#
# COMPACT_ATOMS: atom_id res chain seq x y z
N MET A 1 14.92 -57.92 -8.39
CA MET A 1 16.14 -57.14 -8.10
C MET A 1 15.82 -55.66 -8.23
N ILE A 2 15.27 -55.04 -7.18
CA ILE A 2 15.41 -53.61 -6.86
C ILE A 2 15.37 -53.57 -5.33
N GLY A 3 16.53 -53.76 -4.70
CA GLY A 3 16.68 -53.57 -3.26
C GLY A 3 16.67 -52.06 -2.99
N ARG A 4 15.61 -51.57 -2.36
CA ARG A 4 15.63 -50.25 -1.72
C ARG A 4 16.65 -50.33 -0.59
N VAL A 5 17.83 -49.78 -0.80
CA VAL A 5 18.75 -49.41 0.28
C VAL A 5 18.05 -48.29 1.04
N VAL A 6 17.35 -48.65 2.11
CA VAL A 6 16.90 -47.68 3.11
C VAL A 6 18.15 -47.30 3.89
N ASN A 7 18.50 -46.01 3.82
CA ASN A 7 19.68 -45.45 4.48
C ASN A 7 19.52 -45.65 5.99
N SER A 8 20.32 -46.54 6.60
CA SER A 8 20.20 -46.91 8.02
C SER A 8 20.38 -45.71 8.96
N SER A 9 21.13 -44.70 8.53
CA SER A 9 21.30 -43.43 9.23
C SER A 9 20.01 -42.60 9.35
N GLN A 10 19.08 -42.70 8.40
CA GLN A 10 17.78 -42.02 8.49
C GLN A 10 16.79 -42.76 9.41
N LEU A 11 16.94 -44.08 9.55
CA LEU A 11 16.14 -44.89 10.48
C LEU A 11 16.59 -44.70 11.93
N ASP A 12 17.90 -44.67 12.19
CA ASP A 12 18.45 -44.45 13.55
C ASP A 12 18.16 -43.03 14.07
N LEU A 13 18.24 -42.01 13.20
CA LEU A 13 17.82 -40.64 13.55
C LEU A 13 16.32 -40.58 13.90
N GLY A 14 15.47 -41.32 13.18
CA GLY A 14 14.03 -41.39 13.47
C GLY A 14 13.71 -42.07 14.81
N ILE A 15 14.42 -43.14 15.17
CA ILE A 15 14.20 -43.90 16.42
C ILE A 15 14.66 -43.13 17.66
N GLY A 16 15.79 -42.41 17.59
CA GLY A 16 16.26 -41.58 18.71
C GLY A 16 15.33 -40.40 19.02
N VAL A 17 14.77 -39.77 17.99
CA VAL A 17 13.82 -38.64 18.11
C VAL A 17 12.46 -39.10 18.69
N LEU A 18 12.00 -40.29 18.33
CA LEU A 18 10.80 -40.95 18.88
C LEU A 18 10.87 -41.12 20.41
N GLU A 19 12.00 -41.61 20.92
CA GLU A 19 12.19 -41.83 22.36
C GLU A 19 12.25 -40.51 23.15
N GLU A 20 12.93 -39.51 22.62
CA GLU A 20 13.12 -38.22 23.30
C GLU A 20 11.79 -37.47 23.43
N SER A 21 10.96 -37.53 22.40
CA SER A 21 9.62 -36.95 22.38
C SER A 21 8.71 -37.56 23.46
N ALA A 22 8.73 -38.89 23.61
CA ALA A 22 7.96 -39.59 24.63
C ALA A 22 8.46 -39.27 26.06
N LYS A 23 9.78 -39.13 26.26
CA LYS A 23 10.39 -38.75 27.54
C LYS A 23 9.99 -37.33 27.94
N LEU A 24 10.09 -36.38 27.02
CA LEU A 24 9.64 -35.00 27.23
C LEU A 24 8.17 -34.94 27.63
N LEU A 25 7.30 -35.68 26.93
CA LEU A 25 5.88 -35.74 27.24
C LEU A 25 5.57 -36.34 28.60
N ALA A 26 6.27 -37.41 29.00
CA ALA A 26 6.12 -38.00 30.32
C ALA A 26 6.52 -37.02 31.43
N LEU A 27 7.60 -36.26 31.23
CA LEU A 27 8.06 -35.23 32.18
C LEU A 27 7.06 -34.08 32.29
N LEU A 28 6.49 -33.61 31.18
CA LEU A 28 5.49 -32.54 31.19
C LEU A 28 4.15 -32.94 31.86
N LYS A 29 3.87 -34.24 31.96
CA LYS A 29 2.67 -34.78 32.63
C LYS A 29 2.92 -35.19 34.09
N THR A 30 4.16 -35.20 34.55
CA THR A 30 4.47 -35.67 35.91
C THR A 30 3.99 -34.68 36.96
N GLU A 31 3.34 -35.18 38.02
CA GLU A 31 2.96 -34.40 39.20
C GLU A 31 4.12 -34.29 40.20
N GLN A 32 5.13 -35.17 40.12
CA GLN A 32 6.27 -35.22 41.04
C GLN A 32 7.41 -34.29 40.60
N VAL A 33 7.10 -33.01 40.39
CA VAL A 33 8.07 -32.06 39.82
C VAL A 33 9.21 -31.75 40.79
N GLU A 34 8.95 -31.84 42.10
CA GLU A 34 9.89 -31.61 43.19
C GLU A 34 11.07 -32.60 43.21
N ALA A 35 10.93 -33.74 42.52
CA ALA A 35 11.98 -34.76 42.41
C ALA A 35 13.05 -34.42 41.35
N PHE A 36 12.86 -33.34 40.59
CA PHE A 36 13.70 -32.99 39.45
C PHE A 36 14.26 -31.56 39.58
N ASP A 37 15.52 -31.39 39.22
CA ASP A 37 16.08 -30.07 38.97
C ASP A 37 15.71 -29.62 37.55
N LEU A 38 14.76 -28.70 37.47
CA LEU A 38 14.22 -28.20 36.20
C LEU A 38 15.23 -27.37 35.42
N ASP A 39 16.15 -26.68 36.11
CA ASP A 39 17.17 -25.85 35.49
C ASP A 39 18.23 -26.73 34.82
N ASP A 40 18.60 -27.84 35.46
CA ASP A 40 19.53 -28.83 34.91
C ASP A 40 18.92 -29.61 33.73
N LEU A 41 17.62 -29.93 33.79
CA LEU A 41 16.94 -30.68 32.74
C LEU A 41 16.71 -29.88 31.45
N LYS A 42 16.78 -28.54 31.51
CA LYS A 42 16.61 -27.60 30.39
C LYS A 42 15.41 -27.94 29.50
N LEU A 43 14.30 -28.35 30.13
CA LEU A 43 13.14 -28.90 29.44
C LEU A 43 12.53 -27.91 28.44
N GLU A 44 12.58 -26.61 28.75
CA GLU A 44 12.15 -25.55 27.85
C GLU A 44 12.94 -25.58 26.52
N PHE A 45 14.28 -25.61 26.59
CA PHE A 45 15.13 -25.62 25.40
C PHE A 45 14.98 -26.91 24.59
N ARG A 46 14.92 -28.06 25.27
CA ARG A 46 14.69 -29.36 24.62
C ARG A 46 13.33 -29.41 23.92
N LEU A 47 12.30 -28.81 24.53
CA LEU A 47 10.98 -28.71 23.94
C LEU A 47 10.98 -27.75 22.73
N VAL A 48 11.67 -26.61 22.81
CA VAL A 48 11.83 -25.67 21.68
C VAL A 48 12.55 -26.34 20.51
N ASP A 49 13.63 -27.08 20.77
CA ASP A 49 14.38 -27.81 19.74
C ASP A 49 13.49 -28.87 19.09
N ALA A 50 12.82 -29.70 19.89
CA ALA A 50 11.91 -30.73 19.39
C ALA A 50 10.75 -30.15 18.57
N LEU A 51 10.21 -28.99 18.96
CA LEU A 51 9.13 -28.31 18.23
C LEU A 51 9.60 -27.60 16.95
N ASN A 52 10.90 -27.27 16.84
CA ASN A 52 11.48 -26.59 15.68
C ASN A 52 12.08 -27.54 14.63
N GLU A 53 12.47 -28.77 14.98
CA GLU A 53 12.90 -29.82 14.02
C GLU A 53 11.78 -30.19 13.04
N GLU A 54 12.00 -30.84 11.89
CA GLU A 54 10.94 -31.30 10.96
C GLU A 54 10.76 -32.84 11.03
N GLY A 55 9.55 -33.36 11.30
CA GLY A 55 9.32 -34.81 11.49
C GLY A 55 7.91 -35.22 11.98
N VAL A 56 7.62 -36.53 11.95
CA VAL A 56 6.27 -37.12 12.21
C VAL A 56 5.87 -37.08 13.69
N ASP A 57 6.79 -37.26 14.64
CA ASP A 57 6.49 -37.32 16.09
C ASP A 57 6.23 -35.99 16.76
N GLN A 58 6.56 -34.92 16.05
CA GLN A 58 6.23 -33.58 16.49
C GLN A 58 4.74 -33.47 16.67
N PHE A 59 3.93 -34.02 15.76
CA PHE A 59 2.47 -33.95 15.88
C PHE A 59 1.95 -34.52 17.20
N ALA A 60 2.61 -35.52 17.80
CA ALA A 60 2.22 -36.08 19.09
C ALA A 60 2.61 -35.18 20.28
N ILE A 61 3.80 -34.57 20.24
CA ILE A 61 4.19 -33.53 21.22
C ILE A 61 3.24 -32.35 21.11
N ILE A 62 3.06 -31.89 19.88
CA ILE A 62 2.20 -30.79 19.47
C ILE A 62 0.80 -31.03 19.98
N GLU A 63 0.13 -32.14 19.65
CA GLU A 63 -1.23 -32.46 20.07
C GLU A 63 -1.37 -32.49 21.60
N THR A 64 -0.38 -33.02 22.31
CA THR A 64 -0.40 -33.05 23.79
C THR A 64 -0.21 -31.66 24.41
N VAL A 65 0.74 -30.87 23.89
CA VAL A 65 0.99 -29.48 24.29
C VAL A 65 -0.23 -28.60 23.94
N ILE A 66 -0.86 -28.90 22.80
CA ILE A 66 -1.99 -28.18 22.21
C ILE A 66 -3.30 -28.43 22.94
N GLU A 67 -3.60 -29.68 23.29
CA GLU A 67 -4.84 -30.02 23.97
C GLU A 67 -4.76 -29.70 25.47
N GLY A 68 -3.56 -29.54 26.02
CA GLY A 68 -3.32 -29.29 27.44
C GLY A 68 -3.82 -30.39 28.37
N LYS A 69 -4.31 -31.51 27.81
CA LYS A 69 -4.91 -32.61 28.56
C LYS A 69 -3.82 -33.41 29.28
N GLY A 70 -3.91 -33.40 30.61
CA GLY A 70 -3.01 -34.16 31.48
C GLY A 70 -1.64 -33.52 31.71
N LEU A 71 -1.42 -32.27 31.28
CA LEU A 71 -0.22 -31.52 31.66
C LEU A 71 -0.31 -31.10 33.15
N SER A 72 0.80 -31.24 33.88
CA SER A 72 0.91 -30.70 35.22
C SER A 72 0.93 -29.16 35.20
N ALA A 73 0.82 -28.51 36.37
CA ALA A 73 0.95 -27.05 36.46
C ALA A 73 2.29 -26.55 35.88
N VAL A 74 3.38 -27.24 36.23
CA VAL A 74 4.72 -26.92 35.73
C VAL A 74 4.87 -27.29 34.25
N GLY A 75 4.29 -28.41 33.81
CA GLY A 75 4.25 -28.75 32.40
C GLY A 75 3.59 -27.67 31.54
N ARG A 76 2.48 -27.08 32.00
CA ARG A 76 1.83 -25.95 31.32
C ARG A 76 2.71 -24.70 31.28
N GLU A 77 3.43 -24.40 32.36
CA GLU A 77 4.34 -23.26 32.41
C GLU A 77 5.53 -23.44 31.46
N ILE A 78 6.16 -24.61 31.45
CA ILE A 78 7.26 -24.95 30.52
C ILE A 78 6.78 -24.88 29.07
N CYS A 79 5.60 -25.44 28.77
CA CYS A 79 4.99 -25.35 27.45
C CYS A 79 4.75 -23.90 27.02
N SER A 80 4.20 -23.06 27.90
CA SER A 80 3.99 -21.63 27.59
C SER A 80 5.30 -20.93 27.23
N ARG A 81 6.35 -21.09 28.06
CA ARG A 81 7.66 -20.49 27.81
C ARG A 81 8.32 -21.00 26.53
N ALA A 82 8.17 -22.29 26.22
CA ALA A 82 8.68 -22.87 24.98
C ALA A 82 7.94 -22.33 23.74
N LEU A 83 6.61 -22.18 23.81
CA LEU A 83 5.82 -21.57 22.73
C LEU A 83 6.22 -20.11 22.48
N ASP A 84 6.50 -19.36 23.55
CA ASP A 84 7.02 -17.98 23.50
C ASP A 84 8.42 -17.89 22.85
N ARG A 85 9.08 -19.00 22.51
CA ARG A 85 10.37 -19.04 21.78
C ARG A 85 10.28 -19.64 20.38
N LEU A 86 9.10 -20.07 19.95
CA LEU A 86 8.94 -20.64 18.62
C LEU A 86 9.13 -19.60 17.52
N THR A 87 9.61 -20.09 16.36
CA THR A 87 9.67 -19.30 15.14
C THR A 87 8.26 -19.03 14.59
N THR A 88 8.11 -17.93 13.85
CA THR A 88 6.82 -17.58 13.21
C THR A 88 6.32 -18.68 12.27
N LYS A 89 7.22 -19.29 11.47
CA LYS A 89 6.89 -20.43 10.59
C LYS A 89 6.19 -21.54 11.36
N ARG A 90 6.65 -21.85 12.58
CA ARG A 90 6.05 -22.88 13.43
C ARG A 90 4.71 -22.44 14.01
N LEU A 91 4.59 -21.22 14.49
CA LEU A 91 3.31 -20.69 14.97
C LEU A 91 2.22 -20.75 13.89
N ILE A 92 2.58 -20.50 12.62
CA ILE A 92 1.67 -20.67 11.48
C ILE A 92 1.22 -22.13 11.32
N THR A 93 2.15 -23.09 11.38
CA THR A 93 1.80 -24.53 11.35
C THR A 93 0.89 -24.93 12.50
N PHE A 94 1.13 -24.37 13.70
CA PHE A 94 0.31 -24.62 14.88
C PHE A 94 -1.09 -24.06 14.78
N HIS A 95 -1.21 -22.88 14.21
CA HIS A 95 -2.49 -22.19 14.08
C HIS A 95 -3.52 -23.01 13.30
N ALA A 96 -3.07 -23.75 12.28
CA ALA A 96 -3.92 -24.65 11.50
C ALA A 96 -4.56 -25.78 12.33
N HIS A 97 -3.95 -26.14 13.46
CA HIS A 97 -4.40 -27.25 14.32
C HIS A 97 -5.07 -26.76 15.61
N ASN A 98 -4.56 -25.68 16.23
CA ASN A 98 -5.18 -25.07 17.39
C ASN A 98 -4.96 -23.55 17.42
N ARG A 99 -5.99 -22.85 16.95
CA ARG A 99 -6.07 -21.40 16.95
C ARG A 99 -6.08 -20.79 18.35
N SER A 100 -6.68 -21.42 19.36
CA SER A 100 -6.83 -20.81 20.69
C SER A 100 -5.50 -20.76 21.45
N LEU A 101 -4.68 -21.81 21.35
CA LEU A 101 -3.33 -21.82 21.94
C LEU A 101 -2.43 -20.78 21.28
N VAL A 102 -2.41 -20.73 19.94
CA VAL A 102 -1.60 -19.74 19.23
C VAL A 102 -2.07 -18.33 19.56
N ARG A 103 -3.39 -18.11 19.68
CA ARG A 103 -3.94 -16.83 20.15
C ARG A 103 -3.43 -16.47 21.55
N SER A 104 -3.41 -17.41 22.50
CA SER A 104 -2.92 -17.11 23.86
C SER A 104 -1.42 -16.77 23.89
N VAL A 105 -0.60 -17.44 23.08
CA VAL A 105 0.84 -17.16 22.96
C VAL A 105 1.10 -15.79 22.31
N LEU A 106 0.35 -15.45 21.27
CA LEU A 106 0.45 -14.13 20.65
C LEU A 106 -0.05 -13.01 21.59
N ALA A 107 -1.01 -13.31 22.46
CA ALA A 107 -1.47 -12.37 23.47
C ALA A 107 -0.45 -12.16 24.60
N SER A 108 0.34 -13.17 24.97
CA SER A 108 1.42 -13.04 25.97
C SER A 108 2.66 -12.34 25.43
N SER A 109 2.90 -12.41 24.12
CA SER A 109 4.08 -11.86 23.45
C SER A 109 3.70 -10.90 22.29
N PRO A 110 3.07 -9.74 22.57
CA PRO A 110 2.52 -8.84 21.56
C PRO A 110 3.57 -8.23 20.62
N GLU A 111 4.82 -8.10 21.05
CA GLU A 111 5.96 -7.62 20.26
C GLU A 111 6.21 -8.49 19.01
N ARG A 112 5.79 -9.76 19.01
CA ARG A 112 5.87 -10.63 17.83
C ARG A 112 5.06 -10.08 16.66
N MET A 113 3.94 -9.38 16.95
CA MET A 113 3.08 -8.77 15.94
C MET A 113 3.67 -7.48 15.34
N GLU A 114 4.78 -6.99 15.89
CA GLU A 114 5.55 -5.85 15.36
C GLU A 114 6.57 -6.27 14.28
N THR A 115 6.65 -7.56 13.93
CA THR A 115 7.57 -8.10 12.91
C THR A 115 6.84 -8.45 11.61
N THR A 116 7.53 -8.40 10.47
CA THR A 116 6.93 -8.69 9.16
C THR A 116 6.53 -10.17 9.01
N ASP A 117 7.25 -11.08 9.65
CA ASP A 117 7.10 -12.52 9.47
C ASP A 117 5.66 -13.01 9.74
N VAL A 118 5.01 -12.50 10.80
CA VAL A 118 3.63 -12.89 11.13
C VAL A 118 2.63 -12.45 10.06
N TRP A 119 2.92 -11.36 9.37
CA TRP A 119 2.06 -10.75 8.36
C TRP A 119 2.33 -11.32 6.96
N ASP A 120 3.47 -11.96 6.73
CA ASP A 120 3.73 -12.78 5.53
C ASP A 120 3.05 -14.16 5.58
N GLY A 121 2.43 -14.51 6.71
CA GLY A 121 1.71 -15.77 6.89
C GLY A 121 0.37 -15.88 6.14
N PRO A 122 -0.30 -17.04 6.22
CA PRO A 122 -1.62 -17.27 5.63
C PRO A 122 -2.70 -16.33 6.19
N ARG A 123 -3.73 -16.02 5.38
CA ARG A 123 -4.84 -15.11 5.73
C ARG A 123 -5.48 -15.37 7.10
N GLU A 124 -5.76 -16.63 7.43
CA GLU A 124 -6.43 -16.96 8.70
C GLU A 124 -5.53 -16.71 9.92
N PHE A 125 -4.21 -16.88 9.77
CA PHE A 125 -3.23 -16.53 10.78
C PHE A 125 -3.18 -15.02 10.96
N GLN A 126 -3.05 -14.27 9.85
CA GLN A 126 -3.10 -12.81 9.85
C GLN A 126 -4.38 -12.28 10.53
N ARG A 127 -5.54 -12.95 10.32
CA ARG A 127 -6.83 -12.52 10.90
C ARG A 127 -6.81 -12.68 12.42
N THR A 128 -6.21 -13.75 12.92
CA THR A 128 -6.06 -13.96 14.36
C THR A 128 -5.14 -12.89 14.99
N CYS A 129 -4.04 -12.55 14.32
CA CYS A 129 -3.19 -11.44 14.74
C CYS A 129 -3.96 -10.11 14.71
N LEU A 130 -4.73 -9.85 13.66
CA LEU A 130 -5.52 -8.62 13.50
C LEU A 130 -6.56 -8.48 14.62
N GLU A 131 -7.28 -9.56 14.95
CA GLU A 131 -8.25 -9.57 16.05
C GLU A 131 -7.60 -9.27 17.40
N LEU A 132 -6.37 -9.77 17.65
CA LEU A 132 -5.65 -9.51 18.89
C LEU A 132 -5.20 -8.04 18.99
N VAL A 133 -4.60 -7.49 17.92
CA VAL A 133 -4.14 -6.09 17.94
C VAL A 133 -5.30 -5.09 17.96
N THR A 134 -6.50 -5.50 17.55
CA THR A 134 -7.69 -4.64 17.57
C THR A 134 -8.56 -4.83 18.82
N GLU A 135 -8.30 -5.84 19.65
CA GLU A 135 -9.09 -6.13 20.87
C GLU A 135 -9.10 -4.96 21.87
N HIS A 136 -8.04 -4.16 21.88
CA HIS A 136 -7.86 -3.01 22.77
C HIS A 136 -7.88 -1.65 22.06
N GLY A 137 -8.27 -1.59 20.78
CA GLY A 137 -8.36 -0.34 20.02
C GLY A 137 -7.70 -0.42 18.64
N SER A 138 -7.08 0.67 18.20
CA SER A 138 -6.38 0.70 16.92
C SER A 138 -4.99 0.04 17.02
N PRO A 139 -4.52 -0.66 15.98
CA PRO A 139 -3.19 -1.27 16.00
C PRO A 139 -2.08 -0.22 16.22
N SER A 140 -1.02 -0.61 16.94
CA SER A 140 0.10 0.31 17.18
C SER A 140 0.82 0.69 15.88
N PRO A 141 1.50 1.85 15.81
CA PRO A 141 2.26 2.25 14.62
C PRO A 141 3.30 1.22 14.16
N LYS A 142 3.91 0.49 15.09
CA LYS A 142 4.90 -0.55 14.76
C LYS A 142 4.25 -1.78 14.11
N VAL A 143 3.07 -2.17 14.56
CA VAL A 143 2.29 -3.23 13.92
C VAL A 143 1.92 -2.82 12.49
N ILE A 144 1.41 -1.60 12.31
CA ILE A 144 1.06 -1.08 10.98
C ILE A 144 2.26 -1.08 10.04
N ARG A 145 3.43 -0.64 10.53
CA ARG A 145 4.70 -0.73 9.81
C ARG A 145 4.97 -2.14 9.30
N ALA A 146 4.92 -3.12 10.20
CA ALA A 146 5.17 -4.51 9.87
C ALA A 146 4.16 -5.04 8.83
N MET A 147 2.89 -4.66 8.96
CA MET A 147 1.83 -5.01 8.01
C MET A 147 2.05 -4.38 6.62
N VAL A 148 2.50 -3.13 6.57
CA VAL A 148 2.76 -2.40 5.32
C VAL A 148 4.00 -2.96 4.60
N GLN A 149 5.03 -3.35 5.35
CA GLN A 149 6.26 -3.93 4.82
C GLN A 149 6.11 -5.40 4.42
N ALA A 150 5.18 -6.13 5.03
CA ALA A 150 4.86 -7.50 4.68
C ALA A 150 4.19 -7.60 3.30
N SER A 151 4.56 -8.62 2.55
CA SER A 151 4.05 -8.91 1.21
C SER A 151 2.76 -9.74 1.22
N GLY A 152 2.22 -10.08 2.40
CA GLY A 152 1.03 -10.91 2.59
C GLY A 152 -0.30 -10.14 2.51
N PHE A 153 -0.80 -9.88 1.29
CA PHE A 153 -1.90 -8.94 1.01
C PHE A 153 -3.34 -9.48 1.13
N SER A 154 -3.80 -9.93 2.30
CA SER A 154 -5.17 -10.50 2.40
C SER A 154 -6.19 -9.70 3.21
N LEU A 155 -5.77 -8.85 4.15
CA LEU A 155 -6.66 -8.19 5.13
C LEU A 155 -6.72 -6.67 5.02
N VAL A 156 -6.08 -6.05 4.02
CA VAL A 156 -5.97 -4.59 3.87
C VAL A 156 -7.33 -3.86 3.97
N TYR A 157 -8.40 -4.44 3.40
CA TYR A 157 -9.75 -3.87 3.51
C TYR A 157 -10.37 -4.04 4.91
N GLU A 158 -10.09 -5.14 5.61
CA GLU A 158 -10.57 -5.38 6.98
C GLU A 158 -9.89 -4.38 7.93
N VAL A 159 -8.58 -4.18 7.76
CA VAL A 159 -7.77 -3.20 8.48
C VAL A 159 -8.29 -1.78 8.21
N GLY A 160 -8.37 -1.38 6.94
CA GLY A 160 -8.72 -0.02 6.52
C GLY A 160 -10.07 0.47 7.05
N LYS A 161 -11.06 -0.42 7.26
CA LYS A 161 -12.35 -0.05 7.87
C LYS A 161 -12.21 0.42 9.31
N GLY A 162 -11.40 -0.29 10.11
CA GLY A 162 -11.26 -0.07 11.55
C GLY A 162 -10.26 1.01 11.96
N LEU A 163 -9.44 1.53 11.03
CA LEU A 163 -8.41 2.52 11.36
C LEU A 163 -9.00 3.88 11.74
N ASP A 164 -8.46 4.48 12.79
CA ASP A 164 -8.68 5.90 13.09
C ASP A 164 -7.77 6.80 12.22
N THR A 165 -7.99 8.12 12.29
CA THR A 165 -7.21 9.10 11.52
C THR A 165 -5.71 9.03 11.81
N SER A 166 -5.33 8.83 13.09
CA SER A 166 -3.92 8.77 13.51
C SER A 166 -3.20 7.56 12.90
N THR A 167 -3.91 6.45 12.76
CA THR A 167 -3.37 5.21 12.18
C THR A 167 -3.27 5.31 10.66
N VAL A 168 -4.20 6.02 10.01
CA VAL A 168 -4.09 6.33 8.57
C VAL A 168 -2.86 7.17 8.28
N ASP A 169 -2.51 8.14 9.14
CA ASP A 169 -1.28 8.94 9.00
C ASP A 169 -0.02 8.05 9.01
N VAL A 170 0.03 7.06 9.90
CA VAL A 170 1.12 6.07 9.93
C VAL A 170 1.14 5.25 8.65
N VAL A 171 0.01 4.68 8.22
CA VAL A 171 -0.05 3.87 6.98
C VAL A 171 0.49 4.66 5.81
N LEU A 172 -0.02 5.88 5.57
CA LEU A 172 0.38 6.70 4.45
C LEU A 172 1.85 7.11 4.53
N SER A 173 2.35 7.43 5.72
CA SER A 173 3.77 7.76 5.94
C SER A 173 4.68 6.58 5.63
N GLU A 174 4.31 5.37 6.03
CA GLU A 174 5.10 4.16 5.73
C GLU A 174 5.05 3.82 4.23
N LEU A 175 3.88 3.90 3.59
CA LEU A 175 3.76 3.75 2.13
C LEU A 175 4.61 4.76 1.37
N ASN A 176 4.73 5.98 1.90
CA ASN A 176 5.53 7.04 1.32
C ASN A 176 7.04 6.69 1.34
N THR A 177 7.50 5.91 2.33
CA THR A 177 8.91 5.47 2.43
C THR A 177 9.26 4.29 1.53
N LEU A 178 8.27 3.51 1.07
CA LEU A 178 8.47 2.32 0.22
C LEU A 178 8.80 2.66 -1.26
N GLU A 179 8.94 3.95 -1.58
CA GLU A 179 9.12 4.50 -2.92
C GLU A 179 10.29 3.89 -3.73
N ALA A 180 11.34 3.43 -3.05
CA ALA A 180 12.62 3.12 -3.69
C ALA A 180 12.61 1.87 -4.61
N GLU A 181 11.56 1.04 -4.58
CA GLU A 181 11.54 -0.22 -5.33
C GLU A 181 10.20 -0.48 -6.02
N GLU A 182 10.23 -0.60 -7.36
CA GLU A 182 9.07 -0.88 -8.22
C GLU A 182 8.27 -2.12 -7.76
N LYS A 183 8.94 -3.06 -7.07
CA LYS A 183 8.32 -4.25 -6.47
C LYS A 183 7.16 -3.93 -5.50
N TYR A 184 7.13 -2.74 -4.91
CA TYR A 184 6.09 -2.32 -3.96
C TYR A 184 4.92 -1.56 -4.59
N ALA A 185 4.91 -1.31 -5.91
CA ALA A 185 3.81 -0.59 -6.57
C ALA A 185 2.44 -1.28 -6.34
N GLY A 186 2.41 -2.62 -6.38
CA GLY A 186 1.20 -3.40 -6.09
C GLY A 186 0.74 -3.26 -4.63
N THR A 187 1.68 -3.20 -3.68
CA THR A 187 1.43 -3.00 -2.25
C THR A 187 0.80 -1.65 -1.98
N ILE A 188 1.41 -0.58 -2.51
CA ILE A 188 0.93 0.80 -2.35
C ILE A 188 -0.50 0.91 -2.89
N LYS A 189 -0.74 0.41 -4.11
CA LYS A 189 -2.09 0.43 -4.70
C LYS A 189 -3.11 -0.34 -3.86
N THR A 190 -2.74 -1.48 -3.30
CA THR A 190 -3.64 -2.30 -2.49
C THR A 190 -4.02 -1.58 -1.19
N TRP A 191 -3.03 -1.02 -0.48
CA TRP A 191 -3.27 -0.25 0.75
C TRP A 191 -4.10 1.00 0.51
N VAL A 192 -3.80 1.78 -0.52
CA VAL A 192 -4.61 2.96 -0.86
C VAL A 192 -6.06 2.57 -1.18
N ASN A 193 -6.30 1.44 -1.84
CA ASN A 193 -7.66 0.95 -2.05
C ASN A 193 -8.36 0.51 -0.75
N GLY A 194 -7.63 -0.07 0.20
CA GLY A 194 -8.15 -0.35 1.55
C GLY A 194 -8.62 0.89 2.30
N LEU A 195 -7.99 2.03 2.03
CA LEU A 195 -8.30 3.32 2.65
C LEU A 195 -9.42 4.12 1.93
N GLN A 196 -10.16 3.50 1.01
CA GLN A 196 -11.17 4.20 0.18
C GLN A 196 -12.23 4.99 0.97
N SER A 197 -12.57 4.57 2.20
CA SER A 197 -13.55 5.24 3.06
C SER A 197 -12.94 6.32 3.96
N LYS A 198 -11.63 6.57 3.87
CA LYS A 198 -10.86 7.46 4.75
C LYS A 198 -10.41 8.74 4.03
N SER A 199 -11.23 9.28 3.14
CA SER A 199 -10.91 10.47 2.32
C SER A 199 -10.51 11.69 3.16
N GLU A 200 -11.17 11.92 4.29
CA GLU A 200 -10.84 13.03 5.19
C GLU A 200 -9.46 12.86 5.84
N ALA A 201 -9.12 11.66 6.31
CA ALA A 201 -7.81 11.37 6.89
C ALA A 201 -6.69 11.46 5.84
N ILE A 202 -6.94 10.98 4.60
CA ILE A 202 -6.03 11.16 3.47
C ILE A 202 -5.81 12.65 3.20
N ALA A 203 -6.88 13.46 3.19
CA ALA A 203 -6.77 14.90 2.97
C ALA A 203 -5.96 15.58 4.09
N GLN A 204 -6.20 15.23 5.36
CA GLN A 204 -5.42 15.76 6.48
C GLN A 204 -3.93 15.39 6.38
N TRP A 205 -3.62 14.14 6.00
CA TRP A 205 -2.25 13.69 5.80
C TRP A 205 -1.53 14.48 4.69
N LEU A 206 -2.21 14.69 3.55
CA LEU A 206 -1.70 15.47 2.42
C LEU A 206 -1.49 16.95 2.76
N GLY A 207 -2.31 17.50 3.65
CA GLY A 207 -2.25 18.89 4.08
C GLY A 207 -1.21 19.17 5.16
N GLY A 208 -0.54 18.13 5.69
CA GLY A 208 0.49 18.27 6.70
C GLY A 208 1.73 19.01 6.17
N GLU A 209 2.24 19.97 6.94
CA GLU A 209 3.41 20.76 6.56
C GLU A 209 4.67 19.89 6.42
N ALA A 210 5.50 20.19 5.40
CA ALA A 210 6.86 19.71 5.20
C ALA A 210 7.09 18.23 4.76
N ARG A 211 6.07 17.51 4.27
CA ARG A 211 6.25 16.13 3.78
C ARG A 211 6.48 16.07 2.27
N SER A 212 7.62 15.50 1.85
CA SER A 212 7.85 15.11 0.45
C SER A 212 7.03 13.86 0.15
N ILE A 213 6.08 13.95 -0.78
CA ILE A 213 5.23 12.83 -1.17
C ILE A 213 5.88 12.11 -2.34
N SER A 214 5.95 10.78 -2.26
CA SER A 214 6.45 9.95 -3.34
C SER A 214 5.51 10.00 -4.55
N PRO A 215 6.04 10.11 -5.77
CA PRO A 215 5.25 10.02 -7.00
C PRO A 215 4.39 8.75 -7.07
N LEU A 216 4.90 7.58 -6.66
CA LEU A 216 4.13 6.32 -6.65
C LEU A 216 2.90 6.38 -5.74
N LEU A 217 3.05 6.93 -4.54
CA LEU A 217 1.91 7.09 -3.63
C LEU A 217 0.91 8.10 -4.21
N LEU A 218 1.38 9.19 -4.80
CA LEU A 218 0.50 10.18 -5.44
C LEU A 218 -0.27 9.57 -6.62
N ILE A 219 0.35 8.71 -7.43
CA ILE A 219 -0.32 7.96 -8.50
C ILE A 219 -1.41 7.06 -7.93
N ALA A 220 -1.13 6.33 -6.86
CA ALA A 220 -2.13 5.46 -6.23
C ALA A 220 -3.30 6.26 -5.62
N LEU A 221 -3.02 7.44 -5.07
CA LEU A 221 -4.02 8.32 -4.48
C LEU A 221 -4.83 9.10 -5.53
N SER A 222 -4.32 9.31 -6.75
CA SER A 222 -4.97 10.15 -7.78
C SER A 222 -6.38 9.67 -8.13
N GLU A 223 -6.62 8.37 -8.08
CA GLU A 223 -7.95 7.76 -8.30
C GLU A 223 -8.96 8.04 -7.18
N LYS A 224 -8.49 8.45 -6.00
CA LYS A 224 -9.33 8.77 -4.82
C LYS A 224 -9.49 10.26 -4.58
N MET A 225 -8.63 11.07 -5.19
CA MET A 225 -8.61 12.53 -5.03
C MET A 225 -9.67 13.21 -5.89
N THR A 226 -9.97 14.46 -5.57
CA THR A 226 -10.63 15.38 -6.50
C THR A 226 -9.78 16.64 -6.63
N PRO A 227 -9.70 17.27 -7.81
CA PRO A 227 -8.80 18.40 -8.02
C PRO A 227 -9.04 19.60 -7.10
N ARG A 228 -10.25 19.74 -6.54
CA ARG A 228 -10.63 20.82 -5.62
C ARG A 228 -10.37 20.48 -4.14
N TRP A 229 -9.71 19.36 -3.86
CA TRP A 229 -9.31 19.04 -2.49
C TRP A 229 -8.33 20.10 -1.98
N PRO A 230 -8.61 20.75 -0.83
CA PRO A 230 -7.76 21.83 -0.31
C PRO A 230 -6.26 21.48 -0.19
N PRO A 231 -5.86 20.26 0.23
CA PRO A 231 -4.46 19.87 0.31
C PRO A 231 -3.70 19.91 -1.03
N LEU A 232 -4.40 19.79 -2.16
CA LEU A 232 -3.76 19.82 -3.48
C LEU A 232 -3.30 21.22 -3.86
N ALA A 233 -3.85 22.27 -3.23
CA ALA A 233 -3.42 23.64 -3.47
C ALA A 233 -1.98 23.89 -3.00
N SER A 234 -1.54 23.23 -1.93
CA SER A 234 -0.20 23.39 -1.34
C SER A 234 0.84 22.42 -1.88
N LEU A 235 0.48 21.47 -2.75
CA LEU A 235 1.44 20.52 -3.32
C LEU A 235 2.47 21.20 -4.21
N HIS A 236 3.75 20.91 -4.01
CA HIS A 236 4.81 21.35 -4.89
C HIS A 236 4.64 20.78 -6.31
N SER A 237 4.89 21.62 -7.31
CA SER A 237 4.71 21.25 -8.71
C SER A 237 5.67 20.15 -9.15
N GLU A 238 6.87 20.06 -8.54
CA GLU A 238 7.84 18.99 -8.80
C GLU A 238 7.28 17.61 -8.44
N VAL A 239 6.52 17.51 -7.34
CA VAL A 239 5.90 16.25 -6.89
C VAL A 239 4.82 15.79 -7.87
N LEU A 240 3.97 16.73 -8.32
CA LEU A 240 2.94 16.45 -9.32
C LEU A 240 3.54 16.03 -10.66
N LEU A 241 4.58 16.72 -11.12
CA LEU A 241 5.27 16.39 -12.36
C LEU A 241 5.99 15.05 -12.28
N GLY A 242 6.66 14.74 -11.17
CA GLY A 242 7.28 13.43 -10.94
C GLY A 242 6.24 12.29 -10.97
N ALA A 243 5.05 12.52 -10.42
CA ALA A 243 3.94 11.55 -10.50
C ALA A 243 3.43 11.35 -11.93
N VAL A 244 3.34 12.41 -12.73
CA VAL A 244 2.96 12.29 -14.15
C VAL A 244 4.01 11.49 -14.92
N GLU A 245 5.30 11.81 -14.74
CA GLU A 245 6.40 11.12 -15.42
C GLU A 245 6.45 9.63 -15.07
N GLN A 246 6.33 9.28 -13.78
CA GLN A 246 6.30 7.88 -13.35
C GLN A 246 5.02 7.14 -13.74
N ALA A 247 3.90 7.85 -13.91
CA ALA A 247 2.66 7.22 -14.36
C ALA A 247 2.66 6.87 -15.85
N ALA A 248 3.62 7.37 -16.62
CA ALA A 248 3.67 7.16 -18.07
C ALA A 248 3.67 5.65 -18.40
N GLY A 249 2.68 5.21 -19.19
CA GLY A 249 2.52 3.80 -19.56
C GLY A 249 1.76 2.94 -18.53
N LEU A 250 1.47 3.45 -17.33
CA LEU A 250 0.61 2.79 -16.36
C LEU A 250 -0.88 3.01 -16.69
N GLN A 251 -1.74 2.12 -16.19
CA GLN A 251 -3.20 2.27 -16.34
C GLN A 251 -3.74 3.59 -15.74
N SER A 252 -3.10 4.08 -14.69
CA SER A 252 -3.51 5.31 -13.99
C SER A 252 -2.96 6.59 -14.64
N SER A 253 -2.18 6.50 -15.73
CA SER A 253 -1.53 7.68 -16.38
C SER A 253 -2.54 8.76 -16.73
N ALA A 254 -3.66 8.38 -17.37
CA ALA A 254 -4.68 9.32 -17.82
C ALA A 254 -5.34 10.06 -16.65
N VAL A 255 -5.57 9.38 -15.52
CA VAL A 255 -6.18 9.97 -14.32
C VAL A 255 -5.18 10.93 -13.66
N THR A 256 -3.94 10.50 -13.46
CA THR A 256 -2.88 11.32 -12.84
C THR A 256 -2.57 12.56 -13.69
N ALA A 257 -2.39 12.41 -15.00
CA ALA A 257 -2.16 13.52 -15.92
C ALA A 257 -3.33 14.51 -15.94
N THR A 258 -4.57 14.01 -15.90
CA THR A 258 -5.76 14.88 -15.86
C THR A 258 -5.88 15.61 -14.53
N LEU A 259 -5.62 14.94 -13.40
CA LEU A 259 -5.60 15.59 -12.09
C LEU A 259 -4.57 16.72 -12.07
N ALA A 260 -3.34 16.45 -12.52
CA ALA A 260 -2.28 17.45 -12.61
C ALA A 260 -2.67 18.60 -13.56
N LEU A 261 -3.21 18.32 -14.74
CA LEU A 261 -3.69 19.34 -15.68
C LEU A 261 -4.73 20.26 -15.04
N VAL A 262 -5.72 19.71 -14.35
CA VAL A 262 -6.78 20.48 -13.69
C VAL A 262 -6.19 21.39 -12.60
N ILE A 263 -5.30 20.87 -11.77
CA ILE A 263 -4.59 21.66 -10.75
C ILE A 263 -3.78 22.78 -11.43
N GLY A 264 -3.06 22.45 -12.51
CA GLY A 264 -2.28 23.41 -13.28
C GLY A 264 -3.14 24.55 -13.83
N LEU A 265 -4.31 24.25 -14.40
CA LEU A 265 -5.26 25.24 -14.91
C LEU A 265 -5.83 26.16 -13.82
N GLN A 266 -5.96 25.65 -12.59
CA GLN A 266 -6.45 26.42 -11.44
C GLN A 266 -5.36 27.32 -10.82
N ARG A 267 -4.07 27.01 -11.03
CA ARG A 267 -2.93 27.76 -10.48
C ARG A 267 -2.52 28.92 -11.39
N GLY A 268 -2.75 30.14 -10.94
CA GLY A 268 -2.35 31.35 -11.69
C GLY A 268 -0.85 31.66 -11.68
N GLU A 269 -0.09 31.06 -10.77
CA GLU A 269 1.36 31.24 -10.67
C GLU A 269 2.15 30.51 -11.77
N LYS A 270 3.44 30.86 -11.94
CA LYS A 270 4.34 30.28 -12.97
C LYS A 270 4.36 28.75 -12.97
N SER A 271 4.22 28.14 -11.80
CA SER A 271 4.25 26.69 -11.61
C SER A 271 3.08 26.00 -12.34
N GLY A 272 1.92 26.67 -12.46
CA GLY A 272 0.74 26.17 -13.17
C GLY A 272 1.01 25.98 -14.66
N ALA A 273 1.66 26.97 -15.30
CA ALA A 273 2.03 26.89 -16.72
C ALA A 273 2.93 25.69 -17.03
N LEU A 274 3.87 25.36 -16.13
CA LEU A 274 4.76 24.21 -16.28
C LEU A 274 4.01 22.89 -16.19
N ILE A 275 3.09 22.76 -15.23
CA ILE A 275 2.24 21.57 -15.09
C ILE A 275 1.38 21.37 -16.35
N VAL A 276 0.75 22.44 -16.84
CA VAL A 276 -0.06 22.40 -18.06
C VAL A 276 0.78 22.01 -19.26
N ALA A 277 1.96 22.59 -19.43
CA ALA A 277 2.85 22.27 -20.55
C ALA A 277 3.27 20.80 -20.61
N ARG A 278 3.38 20.14 -19.46
CA ARG A 278 3.76 18.73 -19.36
C ARG A 278 2.61 17.74 -19.50
N THR A 279 1.37 18.17 -19.23
CA THR A 279 0.21 17.27 -19.14
C THR A 279 -0.80 17.43 -20.28
N PHE A 280 -0.84 18.61 -20.90
CA PHE A 280 -1.90 18.97 -21.85
C PHE A 280 -2.02 18.02 -23.03
N GLU A 281 -0.94 17.74 -23.75
CA GLU A 281 -1.00 16.90 -24.96
C GLU A 281 -1.31 15.44 -24.64
N GLU A 282 -0.85 14.91 -23.50
CA GLU A 282 -1.23 13.56 -23.07
C GLU A 282 -2.75 13.48 -22.87
N VAL A 283 -3.32 14.41 -22.09
CA VAL A 283 -4.77 14.45 -21.83
C VAL A 283 -5.56 14.72 -23.11
N HIS A 284 -5.06 15.61 -23.97
CA HIS A 284 -5.66 15.91 -25.26
C HIS A 284 -5.69 14.69 -26.19
N GLN A 285 -4.59 13.94 -26.27
CA GLN A 285 -4.52 12.70 -27.02
C GLN A 285 -5.49 11.65 -26.47
N LYS A 286 -5.56 11.48 -25.15
CA LYS A 286 -6.53 10.56 -24.50
C LYS A 286 -7.98 10.96 -24.74
N LEU A 287 -8.27 12.25 -24.89
CA LEU A 287 -9.61 12.71 -25.29
C LEU A 287 -9.94 12.35 -26.74
N ILE A 288 -9.00 12.53 -27.66
CA ILE A 288 -9.18 12.16 -29.08
C ILE A 288 -9.41 10.65 -29.21
N GLU A 289 -8.62 9.85 -28.49
CA GLU A 289 -8.71 8.39 -28.47
C GLU A 289 -9.94 7.86 -27.71
N SER A 290 -10.73 8.73 -27.08
CA SER A 290 -11.81 8.35 -26.16
C SER A 290 -11.34 7.42 -25.02
N ALA A 291 -10.07 7.53 -24.63
CA ALA A 291 -9.41 6.71 -23.63
C ALA A 291 -9.40 7.36 -22.23
N LEU A 292 -9.96 8.57 -22.10
CA LEU A 292 -10.05 9.25 -20.81
C LEU A 292 -11.22 8.70 -19.96
N PRO A 293 -10.98 8.24 -18.72
CA PRO A 293 -12.05 7.80 -17.82
C PRO A 293 -13.09 8.89 -17.58
N TRP A 294 -14.36 8.50 -17.41
CA TRP A 294 -15.46 9.45 -17.24
C TRP A 294 -15.30 10.36 -16.00
N SER A 295 -14.80 9.82 -14.89
CA SER A 295 -14.51 10.59 -13.67
C SER A 295 -13.47 11.70 -13.93
N ALA A 296 -12.38 11.37 -14.61
CA ALA A 296 -11.35 12.33 -15.00
C ALA A 296 -11.90 13.38 -15.97
N TRP A 297 -12.77 12.99 -16.90
CA TRP A 297 -13.47 13.95 -17.76
C TRP A 297 -14.36 14.91 -16.96
N GLN A 298 -15.11 14.43 -15.95
CA GLN A 298 -15.96 15.30 -15.13
C GLN A 298 -15.16 16.38 -14.38
N TRP A 299 -13.96 16.04 -13.91
CA TRP A 299 -13.03 17.01 -13.32
C TRP A 299 -12.66 18.10 -14.32
N LEU A 300 -12.19 17.68 -15.49
CA LEU A 300 -11.76 18.60 -16.54
C LEU A 300 -12.92 19.46 -17.08
N ASP A 301 -14.09 18.87 -17.33
CA ASP A 301 -15.27 19.54 -17.87
C ASP A 301 -15.69 20.76 -17.05
N SER A 302 -15.51 20.68 -15.73
CA SER A 302 -15.89 21.75 -14.80
C SER A 302 -15.01 23.00 -14.90
N GLU A 303 -13.78 22.86 -15.41
CA GLU A 303 -12.83 23.97 -15.59
C GLU A 303 -12.80 24.51 -17.02
N LEU A 304 -13.32 23.75 -17.99
CA LEU A 304 -13.30 24.14 -19.40
C LEU A 304 -14.44 25.11 -19.76
N PRO A 305 -14.20 26.07 -20.67
CA PRO A 305 -15.23 27.00 -21.11
C PRO A 305 -16.43 26.27 -21.73
N ARG A 306 -17.63 26.71 -21.35
CA ARG A 306 -18.90 26.27 -21.93
C ARG A 306 -19.44 27.37 -22.84
N ASP A 307 -19.74 27.02 -24.08
CA ASP A 307 -20.41 27.93 -24.99
C ASP A 307 -21.91 27.88 -24.70
N ARG A 308 -22.54 29.03 -24.43
CA ARG A 308 -23.96 29.07 -24.06
C ARG A 308 -24.89 28.92 -25.28
N TRP A 309 -24.38 29.10 -26.49
CA TRP A 309 -25.21 29.25 -27.69
C TRP A 309 -25.07 28.10 -28.68
N THR A 310 -23.95 27.37 -28.65
CA THR A 310 -23.71 26.26 -29.59
C THR A 310 -23.48 24.93 -28.89
N LEU A 311 -24.51 24.08 -28.86
CA LEU A 311 -24.45 22.71 -28.33
C LEU A 311 -23.35 21.87 -29.00
N ILE A 312 -23.10 22.07 -30.29
CA ILE A 312 -22.09 21.34 -31.07
C ILE A 312 -20.67 21.63 -30.56
N LEU A 313 -20.34 22.90 -30.23
CA LEU A 313 -19.03 23.25 -29.67
C LEU A 313 -18.83 22.71 -28.25
N ASN A 314 -19.92 22.42 -27.53
CA ASN A 314 -19.86 21.81 -26.20
C ASN A 314 -19.58 20.31 -26.24
N TRP A 315 -19.87 19.66 -27.37
CA TRP A 315 -19.68 18.22 -27.60
C TRP A 315 -18.23 17.88 -27.99
N ASP A 316 -17.54 18.78 -28.69
CA ASP A 316 -16.11 18.63 -29.01
C ASP A 316 -15.23 18.85 -27.77
N ARG A 317 -14.99 17.76 -27.02
CA ARG A 317 -14.19 17.75 -25.79
C ARG A 317 -12.76 18.26 -26.02
N ALA A 318 -12.11 17.81 -27.09
CA ALA A 318 -10.75 18.21 -27.44
C ALA A 318 -10.70 19.69 -27.86
N GLY A 319 -11.70 20.18 -28.60
CA GLY A 319 -11.86 21.61 -28.91
C GLY A 319 -12.07 22.47 -27.69
N ARG A 320 -12.88 22.02 -26.72
CA ARG A 320 -13.06 22.72 -25.45
C ARG A 320 -11.78 22.79 -24.63
N LEU A 321 -11.02 21.69 -24.61
CA LEU A 321 -9.72 21.66 -23.95
C LEU A 321 -8.76 22.68 -24.57
N ARG A 322 -8.64 22.71 -25.91
CA ARG A 322 -7.82 23.70 -26.63
C ARG A 322 -8.24 25.14 -26.35
N ARG A 323 -9.54 25.45 -26.32
CA ARG A 323 -10.04 26.77 -25.95
C ARG A 323 -9.78 27.11 -24.47
N GLY A 324 -9.89 26.12 -23.59
CA GLY A 324 -9.55 26.25 -22.17
C GLY A 324 -8.08 26.61 -21.97
N LEU A 325 -7.16 25.98 -22.71
CA LEU A 325 -5.74 26.29 -22.71
C LEU A 325 -5.47 27.76 -23.09
N VAL A 326 -6.02 28.20 -24.24
CA VAL A 326 -5.86 29.59 -24.69
C VAL A 326 -6.40 30.57 -23.65
N ARG A 327 -7.58 30.28 -23.12
CA ARG A 327 -8.20 31.10 -22.07
C ARG A 327 -7.30 31.20 -20.83
N ALA A 328 -6.74 30.08 -20.36
CA ALA A 328 -5.87 30.06 -19.20
C ALA A 328 -4.61 30.91 -19.42
N PHE A 329 -3.91 30.79 -20.56
CA PHE A 329 -2.75 31.62 -20.88
C PHE A 329 -3.07 33.11 -21.06
N VAL A 330 -4.32 33.44 -21.43
CA VAL A 330 -4.77 34.83 -21.55
C VAL A 330 -5.17 35.42 -20.18
N GLU A 331 -5.78 34.63 -19.30
CA GLU A 331 -6.28 35.05 -18.00
C GLU A 331 -5.19 35.06 -16.92
N HIS A 332 -4.28 34.07 -16.92
CA HIS A 332 -3.20 33.96 -15.95
C HIS A 332 -1.97 34.75 -16.40
N HIS A 333 -1.89 36.01 -15.97
CA HIS A 333 -0.85 36.95 -16.44
C HIS A 333 0.58 36.57 -16.06
N ASP A 334 0.78 35.80 -14.98
CA ASP A 334 2.09 35.36 -14.51
C ASP A 334 2.65 34.16 -15.29
N TRP A 335 1.86 33.56 -16.19
CA TRP A 335 2.33 32.48 -17.04
C TRP A 335 3.27 33.02 -18.13
N ASP A 336 4.43 32.40 -18.27
CA ASP A 336 5.34 32.69 -19.38
C ASP A 336 4.72 32.18 -20.68
N ALA A 337 4.49 33.09 -21.63
CA ALA A 337 3.94 32.78 -22.93
C ALA A 337 4.80 31.76 -23.70
N LYS A 338 6.10 31.65 -23.42
CA LYS A 338 6.98 30.62 -24.00
C LYS A 338 6.59 29.20 -23.60
N ASN A 339 5.97 29.01 -22.44
CA ASN A 339 5.45 27.70 -22.05
C ASN A 339 4.32 27.23 -22.96
N LEU A 340 3.63 28.14 -23.68
CA LEU A 340 2.64 27.76 -24.68
C LEU A 340 3.28 26.98 -25.84
N GLU A 341 4.48 27.38 -26.27
CA GLU A 341 5.22 26.62 -27.30
C GLU A 341 5.58 25.23 -26.79
N ALA A 342 6.12 25.13 -25.57
CA ALA A 342 6.45 23.86 -24.93
C ALA A 342 5.23 22.95 -24.74
N THR A 343 4.05 23.54 -24.54
CA THR A 343 2.78 22.80 -24.41
C THR A 343 2.35 22.16 -25.73
N LEU A 344 2.67 22.77 -26.88
CA LEU A 344 2.12 22.43 -28.20
C LEU A 344 3.14 21.69 -29.06
N TYR A 345 3.66 20.57 -28.56
CA TYR A 345 4.64 19.77 -29.32
C TYR A 345 4.00 19.00 -30.49
N ASN A 346 2.68 18.76 -30.48
CA ASN A 346 1.99 18.14 -31.60
C ASN A 346 1.65 19.20 -32.69
N PRO A 347 2.15 19.05 -33.93
CA PRO A 347 1.92 20.04 -34.99
C PRO A 347 0.44 20.30 -35.30
N SER A 348 -0.41 19.26 -35.26
CA SER A 348 -1.84 19.40 -35.53
C SER A 348 -2.55 20.17 -34.42
N THR A 349 -2.22 19.89 -33.16
CA THR A 349 -2.73 20.64 -32.01
C THR A 349 -2.26 22.09 -32.06
N ARG A 350 -0.96 22.32 -32.34
CA ARG A 350 -0.34 23.64 -32.47
C ARG A 350 -1.07 24.50 -33.50
N ASN A 351 -1.25 24.01 -34.72
CA ASN A 351 -1.89 24.77 -35.81
C ASN A 351 -3.33 25.19 -35.45
N PHE A 352 -4.06 24.33 -34.74
CA PHE A 352 -5.41 24.66 -34.30
C PHE A 352 -5.41 25.70 -33.18
N VAL A 353 -4.50 25.60 -32.22
CA VAL A 353 -4.41 26.58 -31.13
C VAL A 353 -3.96 27.94 -31.65
N VAL A 354 -3.03 27.99 -32.59
CA VAL A 354 -2.62 29.22 -33.29
C VAL A 354 -3.82 29.87 -33.98
N SER A 355 -4.59 29.10 -34.77
CA SER A 355 -5.76 29.66 -35.47
C SER A 355 -6.87 30.12 -34.52
N LEU A 356 -7.05 29.48 -33.36
CA LEU A 356 -7.94 29.98 -32.30
C LEU A 356 -7.45 31.32 -31.73
N CYS A 357 -6.16 31.45 -31.45
CA CYS A 357 -5.57 32.67 -30.92
C CYS A 357 -5.71 33.84 -31.91
N GLU A 358 -5.54 33.60 -33.21
CA GLU A 358 -5.65 34.61 -34.25
C GLU A 358 -7.03 35.28 -34.33
N GLN A 359 -8.08 34.60 -33.88
CA GLN A 359 -9.46 35.10 -33.91
C GLN A 359 -9.71 36.25 -32.91
N THR A 360 -8.85 36.44 -31.91
CA THR A 360 -9.06 37.43 -30.84
C THR A 360 -7.87 38.37 -30.69
N SER A 361 -8.10 39.61 -30.24
CA SER A 361 -7.02 40.57 -29.99
C SER A 361 -6.08 40.12 -28.87
N LYS A 362 -6.62 39.52 -27.81
CA LYS A 362 -5.83 38.96 -26.70
C LYS A 362 -5.01 37.74 -27.13
N GLY A 363 -5.58 36.85 -27.93
CA GLY A 363 -4.87 35.69 -28.47
C GLY A 363 -3.73 36.06 -29.41
N ARG A 364 -3.92 37.03 -30.31
CA ARG A 364 -2.80 37.54 -31.16
C ARG A 364 -1.64 38.08 -30.34
N ARG A 365 -1.91 38.87 -29.27
CA ARG A 365 -0.88 39.34 -28.34
C ARG A 365 -0.16 38.21 -27.61
N LEU A 366 -0.88 37.13 -27.27
CA LEU A 366 -0.28 35.95 -26.68
C LEU A 366 0.69 35.27 -27.65
N LEU A 367 0.32 35.11 -28.93
CA LEU A 367 1.20 34.54 -29.96
C LEU A 367 2.47 35.38 -30.16
N ASP A 368 2.33 36.70 -30.23
CA ASP A 368 3.47 37.62 -30.37
C ASP A 368 4.45 37.46 -29.18
N ARG A 369 3.93 37.34 -27.95
CA ARG A 369 4.74 37.10 -26.74
C ARG A 369 5.38 35.71 -26.71
N ALA A 370 4.71 34.71 -27.26
CA ALA A 370 5.17 33.32 -27.31
C ALA A 370 6.18 33.06 -28.43
N GLY A 371 6.33 33.97 -29.40
CA GLY A 371 7.16 33.76 -30.59
C GLY A 371 6.57 32.77 -31.59
N LEU A 372 5.23 32.63 -31.61
CA LEU A 372 4.50 31.65 -32.42
C LEU A 372 3.86 32.24 -33.69
N ARG A 373 4.16 33.50 -34.01
CA ARG A 373 3.56 34.23 -35.13
C ARG A 373 4.59 34.66 -36.16
#